data_AF-A0A3D0DZ97-F1
#
_entry.id   AF-A0A3D0DZ97-F1
#
_cell.length_a   1.000
_cell.length_b   1.000
_cell.length_c   1.000
_cell.angle_alpha   90.00
_cell.angle_beta   90.00
_cell.angle_gamma   90.00
#
_symmetry.space_group_name_H-M   'P 1'
#
loop_
_entity.id
_entity.type
_entity.pdbx_description
1 polymer ?
#
loop_
_entity_poly.entity_id
_entity_poly.type
_entity_poly.pdbx_seq_one_letter_code
_entity_poly.pdbx_strand_id
1 'polypeptide(L)'
;MDDGRPLDSRLIANMRDFSDAAVSFRPAIVRSAAAADSGCANEYELPFDAMTTYGLDDDIRVAWVRALGLDENLTVIAADPSSGLRAGDVLAEVDGYKSGDKLRMAEQLVQARDRGVPFTLKLDSGEELTVSPFRLCRGRVLVAPPLDPALQRYHWTESVHPLEIVHQPLSADEAEWIVLWTQGLSEGAARA
;
A
#
# COMPACT_ATOMS: atom_id res chain seq x y z
N MET A 1 -20.83 -3.78 7.91
CA MET A 1 -21.15 -4.99 8.71
C MET A 1 -21.39 -6.15 7.76
N ASP A 2 -20.78 -7.32 7.99
CA ASP A 2 -21.07 -8.54 7.20
C ASP A 2 -22.48 -9.04 7.52
N ASP A 3 -23.33 -9.14 6.49
CA ASP A 3 -24.74 -9.54 6.60
C ASP A 3 -25.01 -10.95 6.08
N GLY A 4 -23.96 -11.72 5.78
CA GLY A 4 -24.08 -13.10 5.30
C GLY A 4 -24.52 -13.23 3.83
N ARG A 5 -24.60 -12.13 3.06
CA ARG A 5 -24.94 -12.20 1.63
C ARG A 5 -23.93 -13.07 0.86
N PRO A 6 -24.37 -13.80 -0.19
CA PRO A 6 -23.44 -14.51 -1.06
C PRO A 6 -22.52 -13.49 -1.75
N LEU A 7 -21.22 -13.79 -1.79
CA LEU A 7 -20.22 -12.98 -2.48
C LEU A 7 -19.41 -13.86 -3.42
N ASP A 8 -18.85 -13.25 -4.47
CA ASP A 8 -17.94 -13.93 -5.39
C ASP A 8 -16.68 -14.39 -4.64
N SER A 9 -16.48 -15.71 -4.58
CA SER A 9 -15.32 -16.31 -3.91
C SER A 9 -14.00 -15.93 -4.56
N ARG A 10 -13.99 -15.66 -5.88
CA ARG A 10 -12.80 -15.19 -6.59
C ARG A 10 -12.44 -13.77 -6.17
N LEU A 11 -13.42 -12.89 -6.00
CA LEU A 11 -13.18 -11.53 -5.51
C LEU A 11 -12.57 -11.55 -4.10
N ILE A 12 -13.11 -12.40 -3.21
CA ILE A 12 -12.58 -12.56 -1.84
C ILE A 12 -11.15 -13.10 -1.86
N ALA A 13 -10.84 -14.05 -2.75
CA ALA A 13 -9.48 -14.55 -2.93
C ALA A 13 -8.53 -13.44 -3.41
N ASN A 14 -8.92 -12.67 -4.45
CA ASN A 14 -8.11 -11.56 -4.95
C ASN A 14 -7.85 -10.48 -3.88
N MET A 15 -8.80 -10.21 -2.99
CA MET A 15 -8.62 -9.25 -1.89
C MET A 15 -7.60 -9.73 -0.86
N ARG A 16 -7.54 -11.06 -0.60
CA ARG A 16 -6.51 -11.65 0.26
C ARG A 16 -5.14 -11.60 -0.39
N ASP A 17 -5.06 -12.02 -1.67
CA ASP A 17 -3.83 -11.94 -2.46
C ASP A 17 -3.29 -10.49 -2.47
N PHE A 18 -4.16 -9.49 -2.63
CA PHE A 18 -3.77 -8.08 -2.56
C PHE A 18 -3.16 -7.68 -1.21
N SER A 19 -3.76 -8.13 -0.11
CA SER A 19 -3.23 -7.88 1.23
C SER A 19 -1.87 -8.56 1.44
N ASP A 20 -1.74 -9.81 1.00
CA ASP A 20 -0.51 -10.60 1.13
C ASP A 20 0.62 -9.98 0.31
N ALA A 21 0.31 -9.47 -0.89
CA ALA A 21 1.25 -8.68 -1.69
C ALA A 21 1.68 -7.40 -0.97
N ALA A 22 0.75 -6.61 -0.43
CA ALA A 22 1.09 -5.38 0.27
C ALA A 22 2.02 -5.66 1.47
N VAL A 23 1.71 -6.70 2.26
CA VAL A 23 2.54 -7.13 3.40
C VAL A 23 3.94 -7.58 2.95
N SER A 24 4.04 -8.34 1.86
CA SER A 24 5.31 -8.86 1.35
C SER A 24 6.18 -7.76 0.74
N PHE A 25 5.57 -6.85 -0.02
CA PHE A 25 6.29 -5.80 -0.74
C PHE A 25 6.72 -4.65 0.14
N ARG A 26 5.97 -4.30 1.19
CA ARG A 26 6.27 -3.09 1.96
C ARG A 26 7.71 -3.08 2.53
N PRO A 27 8.20 -4.14 3.19
CA PRO A 27 9.60 -4.17 3.64
C PRO A 27 10.62 -4.22 2.49
N ALA A 28 10.28 -4.88 1.37
CA ALA A 28 11.14 -4.95 0.19
C ALA A 28 11.36 -3.58 -0.47
N ILE A 29 10.29 -2.77 -0.57
CA ILE A 29 10.35 -1.40 -1.08
C ILE A 29 11.24 -0.53 -0.18
N VAL A 30 11.09 -0.64 1.15
CA VAL A 30 11.94 0.09 2.12
C VAL A 30 13.41 -0.30 1.98
N ARG A 31 13.73 -1.61 1.92
CA ARG A 31 15.11 -2.09 1.75
C ARG A 31 15.73 -1.62 0.44
N SER A 32 14.96 -1.68 -0.64
CA SER A 32 15.41 -1.21 -1.94
C SER A 32 15.76 0.28 -1.94
N ALA A 33 14.94 1.12 -1.30
CA ALA A 33 15.24 2.54 -1.15
C ALA A 33 16.52 2.80 -0.34
N ALA A 34 16.82 1.94 0.65
CA ALA A 34 18.04 2.04 1.45
C ALA A 34 19.33 1.72 0.68
N ALA A 35 19.24 1.09 -0.50
CA ALA A 35 20.40 0.82 -1.35
C ALA A 35 21.04 2.09 -1.95
N ALA A 36 20.38 3.25 -1.81
CA ALA A 36 20.93 4.58 -2.12
C ALA A 36 21.53 4.71 -3.53
N ASP A 37 20.81 4.22 -4.53
CA ASP A 37 21.21 4.34 -5.94
C ASP A 37 21.35 5.82 -6.36
N SER A 38 22.39 6.15 -7.12
CA SER A 38 22.60 7.50 -7.65
C SER A 38 21.45 8.07 -8.50
N GLY A 39 20.53 7.21 -8.97
CA GLY A 39 19.38 7.60 -9.80
C GLY A 39 18.10 7.98 -9.05
N CYS A 40 18.10 8.19 -7.73
CA CYS A 40 16.83 8.27 -7.01
C CYS A 40 15.92 9.43 -7.44
N ALA A 41 14.67 9.12 -7.76
CA ALA A 41 13.62 10.10 -8.07
C ALA A 41 13.34 11.05 -6.89
N ASN A 42 12.75 12.23 -7.13
CA ASN A 42 12.24 13.12 -6.07
C ASN A 42 10.84 12.69 -5.62
N GLU A 43 10.61 11.39 -5.50
CA GLU A 43 9.36 10.82 -5.08
C GLU A 43 9.53 10.18 -3.71
N TYR A 44 8.47 10.22 -2.90
CA TYR A 44 8.48 9.71 -1.54
C TYR A 44 7.40 8.64 -1.38
N GLU A 45 7.66 7.72 -0.46
CA GLU A 45 6.75 6.66 -0.09
C GLU A 45 6.69 6.45 1.42
N LEU A 46 5.56 5.93 1.90
CA LEU A 46 5.36 5.62 3.31
C LEU A 46 5.91 4.23 3.64
N PRO A 47 6.43 4.01 4.86
CA PRO A 47 6.82 2.67 5.33
C PRO A 47 5.60 1.79 5.65
N PHE A 48 4.39 2.14 5.21
CA PHE A 48 3.17 1.38 5.42
C PHE A 48 2.14 1.68 4.32
N ASP A 49 1.12 0.84 4.21
CA ASP A 49 -0.09 1.06 3.40
C ASP A 49 -1.31 1.14 4.30
N ALA A 50 -2.25 2.03 3.98
CA ALA A 50 -3.54 2.12 4.65
C ALA A 50 -4.68 2.20 3.62
N MET A 51 -5.82 1.63 4.00
CA MET A 51 -6.99 1.53 3.13
C MET A 51 -8.27 1.84 3.93
N THR A 52 -9.27 2.35 3.23
CA THR A 52 -10.63 2.54 3.73
C THR A 52 -11.64 2.01 2.71
N THR A 53 -12.77 1.50 3.18
CA THR A 53 -13.92 1.16 2.31
C THR A 53 -14.96 2.28 2.24
N TYR A 54 -14.66 3.45 2.82
CA TYR A 54 -15.55 4.61 2.78
C TYR A 54 -15.86 5.01 1.34
N GLY A 55 -17.16 5.18 1.03
CA GLY A 55 -17.62 5.56 -0.30
C GLY A 55 -17.64 4.43 -1.34
N LEU A 56 -17.23 3.20 -0.98
CA LEU A 56 -17.40 2.03 -1.86
C LEU A 56 -18.86 1.54 -1.85
N ASP A 57 -19.25 0.90 -2.95
CA ASP A 57 -20.53 0.20 -3.06
C ASP A 57 -20.69 -0.86 -1.97
N ASP A 58 -21.93 -1.05 -1.51
CA ASP A 58 -22.25 -1.91 -0.36
C ASP A 58 -21.69 -3.34 -0.50
N ASP A 59 -21.82 -3.95 -1.69
CA ASP A 59 -21.31 -5.32 -1.94
C ASP A 59 -19.79 -5.39 -1.84
N ILE A 60 -19.08 -4.39 -2.39
CA ILE A 60 -17.61 -4.31 -2.35
C ILE A 60 -17.14 -4.07 -0.93
N ARG A 61 -17.83 -3.21 -0.18
CA ARG A 61 -17.54 -2.99 1.24
C ARG A 61 -17.70 -4.27 2.05
N VAL A 62 -18.80 -5.00 1.89
CA VAL A 62 -19.01 -6.27 2.61
C VAL A 62 -17.95 -7.30 2.21
N ALA A 63 -17.52 -7.32 0.95
CA ALA A 63 -16.42 -8.17 0.51
C ALA A 63 -15.10 -7.86 1.22
N TRP A 64 -14.74 -6.58 1.38
CA TRP A 64 -13.55 -6.19 2.13
C TRP A 64 -13.63 -6.52 3.63
N VAL A 65 -14.79 -6.30 4.26
CA VAL A 65 -15.04 -6.70 5.65
C VAL A 65 -14.84 -8.21 5.81
N ARG A 66 -15.38 -9.03 4.90
CA ARG A 66 -15.28 -10.48 4.98
C ARG A 66 -13.89 -11.01 4.62
N ALA A 67 -13.20 -10.38 3.69
CA ALA A 67 -11.89 -10.80 3.25
C ALA A 67 -10.82 -10.50 4.31
N LEU A 68 -10.84 -9.29 4.89
CA LEU A 68 -9.75 -8.73 5.69
C LEU A 68 -10.19 -7.98 6.96
N GLY A 69 -11.49 -7.89 7.25
CA GLY A 69 -11.99 -7.09 8.37
C GLY A 69 -11.92 -5.58 8.16
N LEU A 70 -11.72 -5.12 6.91
CA LEU A 70 -11.63 -3.70 6.58
C LEU A 70 -13.02 -3.09 6.47
N ASP A 71 -13.26 -2.05 7.27
CA ASP A 71 -14.50 -1.28 7.30
C ASP A 71 -14.29 0.13 6.73
N GLU A 72 -15.20 1.06 7.04
CA GLU A 72 -15.09 2.43 6.55
C GLU A 72 -13.93 3.23 7.17
N ASN A 73 -13.26 2.75 8.22
CA ASN A 73 -12.13 3.45 8.81
C ASN A 73 -10.90 3.41 7.90
N LEU A 74 -9.96 4.34 8.11
CA LEU A 74 -8.67 4.30 7.44
C LEU A 74 -7.72 3.41 8.24
N THR A 75 -7.49 2.20 7.76
CA THR A 75 -6.82 1.13 8.50
C THR A 75 -5.54 0.70 7.81
N VAL A 76 -4.47 0.54 8.56
CA VAL A 76 -3.18 0.03 8.06
C VAL A 76 -3.34 -1.43 7.62
N ILE A 77 -2.94 -1.74 6.38
CA ILE A 77 -3.03 -3.10 5.82
C ILE A 77 -1.66 -3.78 5.72
N ALA A 78 -0.59 -3.00 5.65
CA ALA A 78 0.78 -3.47 5.58
C ALA A 78 1.71 -2.44 6.20
N ALA A 79 2.77 -2.87 6.88
CA ALA A 79 3.74 -1.97 7.50
C ALA A 79 5.13 -2.60 7.53
N ASP A 80 6.15 -1.81 7.22
CA ASP A 80 7.53 -2.11 7.57
C ASP A 80 7.76 -1.83 9.07
N PRO A 81 8.56 -2.65 9.77
CA PRO A 81 8.81 -2.47 11.21
C PRO A 81 9.34 -1.09 11.59
N SER A 82 10.04 -0.39 10.68
CA SER A 82 10.55 0.97 10.94
C SER A 82 9.46 2.03 11.12
N SER A 83 8.22 1.74 10.69
CA SER A 83 7.08 2.66 10.84
C SER A 83 6.56 2.74 12.28
N GLY A 84 6.81 1.71 13.10
CA GLY A 84 6.15 1.53 14.40
C GLY A 84 4.68 1.11 14.32
N LEU A 85 4.10 1.01 13.12
CA LEU A 85 2.72 0.62 12.88
C LEU A 85 2.58 -0.89 12.68
N ARG A 86 1.34 -1.37 12.80
CA ARG A 86 0.95 -2.76 12.57
C ARG A 86 -0.29 -2.81 11.68
N ALA A 87 -0.43 -3.90 10.93
CA ALA A 87 -1.67 -4.18 10.22
C ALA A 87 -2.84 -4.23 11.21
N GLY A 88 -3.95 -3.58 10.88
CA GLY A 88 -5.12 -3.39 11.73
C GLY A 88 -5.12 -2.09 12.54
N ASP A 89 -4.02 -1.34 12.61
CA ASP A 89 -4.01 -0.02 13.26
C ASP A 89 -4.95 0.94 12.51
N VAL A 90 -5.86 1.57 13.25
CA VAL A 90 -6.81 2.53 12.69
C VAL A 90 -6.27 3.95 12.85
N LEU A 91 -6.15 4.67 11.75
CA LEU A 91 -5.71 6.06 11.73
C LEU A 91 -6.89 6.98 12.10
N ALA A 92 -6.74 7.70 13.20
CA ALA A 92 -7.71 8.69 13.67
C ALA A 92 -7.38 10.12 13.23
N GLU A 93 -6.09 10.43 13.05
CA GLU A 93 -5.59 11.74 12.61
C GLU A 93 -4.31 11.59 11.79
N VAL A 94 -4.17 12.43 10.77
CA VAL A 94 -2.96 12.53 9.93
C VAL A 94 -2.45 13.96 10.00
N ASP A 95 -1.34 14.18 10.68
CA ASP A 95 -0.64 15.46 10.77
C ASP A 95 -1.56 16.62 11.22
N GLY A 96 -2.27 16.44 12.33
CA GLY A 96 -3.23 17.44 12.83
C GLY A 96 -4.60 17.39 12.15
N TYR A 97 -4.74 16.66 11.03
CA TYR A 97 -5.97 16.60 10.25
C TYR A 97 -6.84 15.40 10.64
N LYS A 98 -8.10 15.69 10.98
CA LYS A 98 -9.13 14.69 11.30
C LYS A 98 -10.39 14.96 10.48
N SER A 99 -10.99 13.90 9.96
CA SER A 99 -12.24 13.97 9.20
C SER A 99 -13.11 12.72 9.44
N GLY A 100 -14.43 12.90 9.39
CA GLY A 100 -15.38 11.79 9.30
C GLY A 100 -15.46 11.19 7.90
N ASP A 101 -15.11 11.96 6.87
CA ASP A 101 -14.86 11.48 5.51
C ASP A 101 -13.44 10.91 5.46
N LYS A 102 -13.35 9.58 5.34
CA LYS A 102 -12.07 8.86 5.38
C LYS A 102 -11.32 8.90 4.05
N LEU A 103 -11.98 9.24 2.94
CA LEU A 103 -11.30 9.51 1.68
C LEU A 103 -10.43 10.77 1.80
N ARG A 104 -10.96 11.82 2.45
CA ARG A 104 -10.14 13.02 2.76
C ARG A 104 -8.97 12.74 3.67
N MET A 105 -9.10 11.79 4.61
CA MET A 105 -7.97 11.35 5.42
C MET A 105 -6.91 10.61 4.59
N ALA A 106 -7.32 9.75 3.67
CA ALA A 106 -6.40 9.08 2.74
C ALA A 106 -5.70 10.08 1.81
N GLU A 107 -6.41 11.09 1.32
CA GLU A 107 -5.83 12.21 0.54
C GLU A 107 -4.78 12.98 1.36
N GLN A 108 -5.08 13.28 2.63
CA GLN A 108 -4.12 13.93 3.52
C GLN A 108 -2.87 13.07 3.72
N LEU A 109 -3.02 11.75 3.81
CA LEU A 109 -1.90 10.84 3.94
C LEU A 109 -1.00 10.84 2.70
N VAL A 110 -1.60 10.88 1.50
CA VAL A 110 -0.89 11.07 0.22
C VAL A 110 -0.14 12.40 0.20
N GLN A 111 -0.77 13.50 0.63
CA GLN A 111 -0.10 14.80 0.72
C GLN A 111 1.06 14.77 1.72
N ALA A 112 0.89 14.16 2.89
CA ALA A 112 1.93 14.05 3.90
C ALA A 112 3.14 13.24 3.40
N ARG A 113 2.89 12.13 2.71
CA ARG A 113 3.90 11.36 1.99
C ARG A 113 4.67 12.23 1.00
N ASP A 114 3.98 12.91 0.10
CA ASP A 114 4.58 13.64 -1.02
C ASP A 114 5.42 14.85 -0.57
N ARG A 115 5.15 15.40 0.63
CA ARG A 115 6.03 16.41 1.25
C ARG A 115 7.41 15.86 1.63
N GLY A 116 7.53 14.55 1.87
CA GLY A 116 8.81 13.90 2.13
C GLY A 116 9.46 14.23 3.48
N VAL A 117 8.73 14.84 4.41
CA VAL A 117 9.20 15.20 5.76
C VAL A 117 8.44 14.41 6.83
N PRO A 118 9.04 14.16 8.00
CA PRO A 118 8.35 13.46 9.08
C PRO A 118 7.07 14.17 9.50
N PHE A 119 6.04 13.40 9.84
CA PHE A 119 4.75 13.90 10.29
C PHE A 119 4.14 12.97 11.35
N THR A 120 3.20 13.49 12.14
CA THR A 120 2.57 12.74 13.23
C THR A 120 1.32 12.02 12.75
N LEU A 121 1.13 10.79 13.18
CA LEU A 121 -0.12 10.04 13.11
C LEU A 121 -0.69 9.90 14.52
N LYS A 122 -2.02 9.94 14.62
CA LYS A 122 -2.74 9.52 15.83
C LYS A 122 -3.59 8.31 15.49
N LEU A 123 -3.44 7.26 16.28
CA LEU A 123 -4.24 6.05 16.17
C LEU A 123 -5.54 6.19 16.97
N ASP A 124 -6.55 5.40 16.62
CA ASP A 124 -7.81 5.35 17.37
C ASP A 124 -7.63 4.80 18.80
N SER A 125 -6.55 4.03 19.03
CA SER A 125 -6.10 3.63 20.37
C SER A 125 -5.66 4.79 21.25
N GLY A 126 -5.44 5.98 20.67
CA GLY A 126 -4.90 7.17 21.32
C GLY A 126 -3.38 7.30 21.25
N GLU A 127 -2.68 6.30 20.71
CA GLU A 127 -1.24 6.35 20.48
C GLU A 127 -0.88 7.39 19.40
N GLU A 128 0.24 8.09 19.60
CA GLU A 128 0.79 9.04 18.64
C GLU A 128 2.17 8.57 18.18
N LEU A 129 2.39 8.58 16.86
CA LEU A 129 3.60 8.07 16.21
C LEU A 129 4.12 9.10 15.22
N THR A 130 5.44 9.29 15.15
CA THR A 130 6.06 10.07 14.07
C THR A 130 6.49 9.12 12.97
N VAL A 131 5.96 9.32 11.76
CA VAL A 131 6.34 8.55 10.58
C VAL A 131 7.20 9.41 9.66
N SER A 132 8.25 8.82 9.11
CA SER A 132 9.11 9.47 8.11
C SER A 132 8.90 8.81 6.75
N PRO A 133 8.41 9.54 5.73
CA PRO A 133 8.49 9.08 4.36
C PRO A 133 9.94 8.82 3.95
N PHE A 134 10.16 7.86 3.08
CA PHE A 134 11.47 7.58 2.49
C PHE A 134 11.46 7.90 1.00
N ARG A 135 12.62 8.27 0.47
CA ARG A 135 12.79 8.62 -0.94
C ARG A 135 12.84 7.36 -1.77
N LEU A 136 12.01 7.29 -2.80
CA LEU A 136 12.03 6.22 -3.79
C LEU A 136 13.14 6.46 -4.80
N CYS A 137 13.74 5.36 -5.27
CA CYS A 137 14.79 5.47 -6.26
C CYS A 137 14.29 5.36 -7.70
N ARG A 138 13.32 4.49 -8.00
CA ARG A 138 12.87 4.24 -9.38
C ARG A 138 11.37 3.91 -9.45
N GLY A 139 10.56 4.90 -9.05
CA GLY A 139 9.10 4.82 -9.09
C GLY A 139 8.49 3.96 -7.98
N ARG A 140 7.15 3.97 -7.92
CA ARG A 140 6.36 3.17 -6.98
C ARG A 140 6.22 1.74 -7.47
N VAL A 141 6.29 0.78 -6.54
CA VAL A 141 5.92 -0.62 -6.80
C VAL A 141 4.54 -0.84 -6.19
N LEU A 142 3.59 -1.21 -7.04
CA LEU A 142 2.19 -1.44 -6.72
C LEU A 142 1.79 -2.85 -7.16
N VAL A 143 0.68 -3.31 -6.61
CA VAL A 143 0.01 -4.55 -7.04
C VAL A 143 -1.37 -4.22 -7.58
N ALA A 144 -1.82 -5.02 -8.54
CA ALA A 144 -3.11 -4.87 -9.20
C ALA A 144 -4.27 -4.87 -8.18
N PRO A 145 -5.28 -4.00 -8.36
CA PRO A 145 -6.42 -3.98 -7.46
C PRO A 145 -7.25 -5.26 -7.61
N PRO A 146 -7.95 -5.73 -6.55
CA PRO A 146 -8.71 -6.99 -6.59
C PRO A 146 -9.81 -7.07 -7.66
N LEU A 147 -10.33 -5.91 -8.08
CA LEU A 147 -11.36 -5.80 -9.12
C LEU A 147 -10.79 -5.90 -10.54
N ASP A 148 -9.48 -5.69 -10.71
CA ASP A 148 -8.77 -5.87 -11.97
C ASP A 148 -7.45 -6.63 -11.71
N PRO A 149 -7.52 -7.92 -11.33
CA PRO A 149 -6.37 -8.68 -10.82
C PRO A 149 -5.29 -8.93 -11.88
N ALA A 150 -5.63 -8.77 -13.17
CA ALA A 150 -4.73 -8.98 -14.30
C ALA A 150 -4.06 -7.67 -14.76
N LEU A 151 -4.36 -6.53 -14.12
CA LEU A 151 -3.72 -5.26 -14.44
C LEU A 151 -2.21 -5.38 -14.31
N GLN A 152 -1.50 -4.98 -15.36
CA GLN A 152 -0.05 -4.87 -15.35
C GLN A 152 0.37 -3.61 -16.09
N ARG A 153 1.34 -2.90 -15.51
CA ARG A 153 1.86 -1.66 -16.08
C ARG A 153 3.30 -1.49 -15.63
N TYR A 154 4.22 -1.24 -16.53
CA TYR A 154 5.62 -1.01 -16.19
C TYR A 154 6.06 0.32 -16.76
N HIS A 155 6.16 1.32 -15.90
CA HIS A 155 6.55 2.68 -16.24
C HIS A 155 7.59 3.20 -15.26
N TRP A 156 8.39 4.18 -15.67
CA TRP A 156 9.53 4.66 -14.88
C TRP A 156 9.14 5.32 -13.53
N THR A 157 7.90 5.80 -13.41
CA THR A 157 7.33 6.34 -12.15
C THR A 157 6.56 5.31 -11.34
N GLU A 158 6.13 4.21 -11.95
CA GLU A 158 5.17 3.28 -11.36
C GLU A 158 5.19 1.93 -12.08
N SER A 159 5.35 0.87 -11.30
CA SER A 159 5.17 -0.51 -11.74
C SER A 159 4.00 -1.14 -11.01
N VAL A 160 3.04 -1.69 -11.74
CA VAL A 160 1.88 -2.42 -11.24
C VAL A 160 2.04 -3.88 -11.65
N HIS A 161 2.12 -4.77 -10.65
CA HIS A 161 2.18 -6.20 -10.86
C HIS A 161 0.81 -6.86 -10.79
N PRO A 162 0.51 -7.86 -11.65
CA PRO A 162 -0.74 -8.61 -11.54
C PRO A 162 -0.78 -9.43 -10.25
N LEU A 163 -1.97 -9.66 -9.69
CA LEU A 163 -2.13 -10.41 -8.43
C LEU A 163 -1.69 -11.87 -8.52
N GLU A 164 -1.62 -12.43 -9.74
CA GLU A 164 -1.14 -13.80 -9.96
C GLU A 164 0.27 -14.06 -9.38
N ILE A 165 1.12 -13.03 -9.26
CA ILE A 165 2.47 -13.21 -8.72
C ILE A 165 2.49 -13.55 -7.23
N VAL A 166 1.39 -13.29 -6.51
CA VAL A 166 1.25 -13.54 -5.07
C VAL A 166 0.20 -14.59 -4.75
N HIS A 167 -0.19 -15.40 -5.74
CA HIS A 167 -1.10 -16.53 -5.54
C HIS A 167 -0.53 -17.58 -4.55
N GLN A 168 0.76 -17.48 -4.25
CA GLN A 168 1.40 -18.09 -3.10
C GLN A 168 2.12 -16.99 -2.29
N PRO A 169 2.22 -17.13 -0.96
CA PRO A 169 2.96 -16.19 -0.13
C PRO A 169 4.40 -16.07 -0.62
N LEU A 170 4.83 -14.84 -0.92
CA LEU A 170 6.20 -14.55 -1.32
C LEU A 170 7.13 -14.64 -0.11
N SER A 171 8.30 -15.24 -0.29
CA SER A 171 9.41 -15.06 0.64
C SER A 171 9.94 -13.62 0.59
N ALA A 172 10.68 -13.23 1.62
CA ALA A 172 11.29 -11.90 1.68
C ALA A 172 12.25 -11.65 0.50
N ASP A 173 12.98 -12.67 0.05
CA ASP A 173 13.93 -12.60 -1.06
C ASP A 173 13.21 -12.51 -2.40
N GLU A 174 12.10 -13.23 -2.59
CA GLU A 174 11.28 -13.14 -3.81
C GLU A 174 10.63 -11.76 -3.94
N ALA A 175 10.06 -11.24 -2.85
CA ALA A 175 9.50 -9.90 -2.82
C ALA A 175 10.56 -8.83 -3.15
N GLU A 176 11.76 -8.96 -2.57
CA GLU A 176 12.88 -8.07 -2.87
C GLU A 176 13.34 -8.16 -4.32
N TRP A 177 13.45 -9.38 -4.85
CA TRP A 177 13.84 -9.57 -6.24
C TRP A 177 12.83 -8.95 -7.21
N ILE A 178 11.53 -9.07 -6.95
CA ILE A 178 10.46 -8.45 -7.76
C ILE A 178 10.57 -6.92 -7.74
N VAL A 179 10.74 -6.34 -6.55
CA VAL A 179 10.91 -4.89 -6.37
C VAL A 179 12.18 -4.40 -7.09
N LEU A 180 13.32 -5.08 -6.93
CA LEU A 180 14.57 -4.68 -7.57
C LEU A 180 14.56 -4.87 -9.09
N TRP A 181 13.93 -5.95 -9.58
CA TRP A 181 13.87 -6.25 -11.01
C TRP A 181 13.07 -5.18 -11.77
N THR A 182 11.94 -4.74 -11.21
CA THR A 182 11.12 -3.70 -11.85
C THR A 182 11.77 -2.33 -11.88
N GLN A 183 12.62 -2.04 -10.91
CA GLN A 183 13.47 -0.85 -10.92
C GLN A 183 14.48 -0.86 -12.08
N GLY A 184 14.75 -2.00 -12.71
CA GLY A 184 15.56 -2.11 -13.94
C GLY A 184 14.79 -1.83 -15.24
N LEU A 185 13.46 -1.81 -15.20
CA LEU A 185 12.60 -1.69 -16.38
C LEU A 185 12.26 -0.22 -16.64
N SER A 186 13.15 0.51 -17.31
CA SER A 186 12.78 1.79 -17.92
C SER A 186 12.41 1.56 -19.38
N GLU A 187 11.23 2.00 -19.83
CA GLU A 187 10.90 2.11 -21.26
C GLU A 187 11.74 3.20 -21.99
N GLY A 188 12.85 3.66 -21.41
CA GLY A 188 13.59 4.84 -21.86
C GLY A 188 15.12 4.72 -21.84
N ALA A 189 15.70 3.52 -21.79
CA ALA A 189 17.14 3.32 -21.95
C ALA A 189 17.50 2.67 -23.30
N ALA A 190 16.87 3.13 -24.39
CA ALA A 190 17.49 3.11 -25.71
C ALA A 190 18.12 4.48 -25.97
N ARG A 191 19.22 4.78 -25.27
CA ARG A 191 20.24 5.69 -25.80
C ARG A 191 21.34 4.80 -26.39
N ALA A 192 21.18 4.48 -27.66
CA ALA A 192 22.28 4.10 -28.54
C ALA A 192 23.04 5.36 -28.97
#